data_AF-A0A7X7DBT4-F1
#
_entry.id   AF-A0A7X7DBT4-F1
#
_cell.length_a   1.000
_cell.length_b   1.000
_cell.length_c   1.000
_cell.angle_alpha   90.00
_cell.angle_beta   90.00
_cell.angle_gamma   90.00
#
_symmetry.space_group_name_H-M   'P 1'
#
loop_
_entity.id
_entity.type
_entity.pdbx_description
1 polymer ?
#
loop_
_entity_poly.entity_id
_entity_poly.type
_entity_poly.pdbx_seq_one_letter_code
_entity_poly.pdbx_strand_id
1 'polypeptide(L)'
;MHTTNYTDTLILPAPDTKAQAAVAPPTGKGTVAELQYERLSAEDYSWTSDDLLFDVHCQRKGIAEPDRPAEREKYFSKGQACLRTSPLAKTYGWALHFDSAGRIALVPMGSTRAAELEADAAVTVTAAMKNSR
;
A
#
# COMPACT_ATOMS: atom_id res chain seq x y z
N MET A 1 -16.55 10.63 -6.28
CA MET A 1 -15.10 10.44 -6.12
C MET A 1 -14.89 9.05 -5.59
N HIS A 2 -14.04 8.26 -6.23
CA HIS A 2 -13.72 6.90 -5.76
C HIS A 2 -12.58 6.98 -4.74
N THR A 3 -12.60 6.09 -3.75
CA THR A 3 -11.52 5.94 -2.76
C THR A 3 -10.98 4.52 -2.82
N THR A 4 -9.71 4.38 -2.43
CA THR A 4 -9.00 3.12 -2.27
C THR A 4 -8.67 2.82 -0.82
N ASN A 5 -9.12 3.67 0.12
CA ASN A 5 -8.87 3.52 1.54
C ASN A 5 -9.57 2.29 2.10
N TYR A 6 -8.84 1.56 2.93
CA TYR A 6 -9.37 0.53 3.82
C TYR A 6 -9.28 1.06 5.25
N THR A 7 -10.13 0.56 6.15
CA THR A 7 -10.08 0.85 7.58
C THR A 7 -10.11 -0.47 8.35
N ASP A 8 -9.40 -0.55 9.46
CA ASP A 8 -9.33 -1.73 10.33
C ASP A 8 -9.12 -3.02 9.52
N THR A 9 -8.16 -2.97 8.58
CA THR A 9 -7.95 -4.02 7.58
C THR A 9 -6.49 -4.42 7.54
N LEU A 10 -6.20 -5.71 7.44
CA LEU A 10 -4.88 -6.24 7.16
C LEU A 10 -4.87 -6.87 5.77
N ILE A 11 -4.09 -6.30 4.86
CA ILE A 11 -3.81 -6.91 3.57
C ILE A 11 -2.56 -7.79 3.71
N LEU A 12 -2.76 -9.10 3.77
CA LEU A 12 -1.68 -10.08 3.75
C LEU A 12 -1.01 -10.18 2.37
N PRO A 13 0.25 -10.63 2.30
CA PRO A 13 0.93 -10.87 1.05
C PRO A 13 0.14 -11.83 0.15
N ALA A 14 0.33 -11.71 -1.16
CA ALA A 14 -0.37 -12.56 -2.11
C ALA A 14 -0.03 -14.04 -1.85
N PRO A 15 -1.00 -14.96 -1.90
CA PRO A 15 -0.77 -16.37 -1.57
C PRO A 15 0.17 -17.07 -2.56
N ASP A 16 0.37 -16.51 -3.75
CA ASP A 16 1.29 -16.97 -4.78
C ASP A 16 2.63 -16.20 -4.78
N THR A 17 2.89 -15.38 -3.76
CA THR A 17 4.18 -14.68 -3.63
C THR A 17 5.32 -15.68 -3.46
N LYS A 18 6.46 -15.39 -4.09
CA LYS A 18 7.71 -16.16 -3.92
C LYS A 18 8.55 -15.65 -2.75
N ALA A 19 8.19 -14.51 -2.17
CA ALA A 19 8.90 -13.95 -1.02
C ALA A 19 8.71 -14.84 0.21
N GLN A 20 9.82 -15.18 0.86
CA GLN A 20 9.81 -15.93 2.12
C GLN A 20 9.87 -15.02 3.36
N ALA A 21 10.27 -13.76 3.14
CA ALA A 21 10.33 -12.72 4.15
C ALA A 21 10.06 -11.38 3.48
N ALA A 22 9.79 -10.35 4.28
CA ALA A 22 9.65 -8.99 3.81
C ALA A 22 10.99 -8.46 3.31
N VAL A 23 11.06 -8.06 2.04
CA VAL A 23 12.28 -7.57 1.41
C VAL A 23 12.06 -6.15 0.92
N ALA A 24 12.97 -5.24 1.28
CA ALA A 24 12.94 -3.88 0.76
C ALA A 24 13.13 -3.89 -0.77
N PRO A 25 12.30 -3.18 -1.54
CA PRO A 25 12.50 -3.05 -2.98
C PRO A 25 13.81 -2.32 -3.31
N PRO A 26 14.41 -2.59 -4.48
CA PRO A 26 15.66 -1.95 -4.90
C PRO A 26 15.45 -0.43 -5.07
N THR A 27 16.40 0.35 -4.56
CA THR A 27 16.40 1.81 -4.64
C THR A 27 17.09 2.32 -5.92
N GLY A 28 16.78 3.55 -6.32
CA GLY A 28 17.33 4.26 -7.48
C GLY A 28 16.61 4.01 -8.81
N LYS A 29 15.51 3.24 -8.83
CA LYS A 29 14.78 2.90 -10.08
C LYS A 29 13.51 3.72 -10.28
N GLY A 30 13.04 4.45 -9.27
CA GLY A 30 11.78 5.19 -9.30
C GLY A 30 10.57 4.28 -9.50
N THR A 31 10.63 3.04 -9.02
CA THR A 31 9.53 2.07 -9.21
C THR A 31 8.39 2.35 -8.24
N VAL A 32 7.17 1.92 -8.57
CA VAL A 32 6.01 2.05 -7.66
C VAL A 32 6.30 1.36 -6.32
N ALA A 33 6.94 0.19 -6.33
CA ALA A 33 7.29 -0.53 -5.11
C ALA A 33 8.24 0.29 -4.22
N GLU A 34 9.31 0.79 -4.82
CA GLU A 34 10.31 1.64 -4.15
C GLU A 34 9.68 2.88 -3.53
N LEU A 35 8.90 3.64 -4.31
CA LEU A 35 8.28 4.86 -3.84
C LEU A 35 7.30 4.58 -2.69
N GLN A 36 6.45 3.54 -2.83
CA GLN A 36 5.53 3.15 -1.75
C GLN A 36 6.29 2.74 -0.49
N TYR A 37 7.35 1.94 -0.64
CA TYR A 37 8.15 1.50 0.48
C TYR A 37 8.82 2.68 1.20
N GLU A 38 9.41 3.61 0.47
CA GLU A 38 10.08 4.77 1.05
C GLU A 38 9.12 5.59 1.94
N ARG A 39 7.90 5.88 1.46
CA ARG A 39 6.89 6.65 2.22
C ARG A 39 6.42 5.91 3.47
N LEU A 40 6.15 4.62 3.34
CA LEU A 40 5.58 3.81 4.43
C LEU A 40 6.64 3.31 5.43
N SER A 41 7.89 3.17 5.00
CA SER A 41 9.00 2.73 5.87
C SER A 41 9.55 3.86 6.73
N ALA A 42 9.28 5.12 6.36
CA ALA A 42 9.73 6.29 7.08
C ALA A 42 8.88 6.56 8.34
N GLU A 43 7.56 6.42 8.23
CA GLU A 43 6.65 6.67 9.35
C GLU A 43 5.36 5.83 9.21
N ASP A 44 5.10 5.01 10.22
CA ASP A 44 3.89 4.20 10.28
C ASP A 44 2.65 5.08 10.53
N TYR A 45 1.54 4.75 9.86
CA TYR A 45 0.25 5.42 9.99
C TYR A 45 0.26 6.92 9.65
N SER A 46 1.17 7.36 8.77
CA SER A 46 1.14 8.73 8.24
C SER A 46 0.40 8.86 6.91
N TRP A 47 0.30 7.77 6.15
CA TRP A 47 -0.24 7.79 4.79
C TRP A 47 -1.54 7.01 4.69
N THR A 48 -2.54 7.55 4.01
CA THR A 48 -3.72 6.78 3.56
C THR A 48 -3.45 6.13 2.21
N SER A 49 -4.29 5.18 1.79
CA SER A 49 -4.16 4.54 0.45
C SER A 49 -4.28 5.57 -0.66
N ASP A 50 -5.24 6.49 -0.54
CA ASP A 50 -5.45 7.53 -1.52
C ASP A 50 -4.26 8.50 -1.59
N ASP A 51 -3.77 8.97 -0.44
CA ASP A 51 -2.63 9.90 -0.41
C ASP A 51 -1.37 9.25 -0.96
N LEU A 52 -1.10 7.99 -0.59
CA LEU A 52 0.07 7.26 -1.06
C LEU A 52 0.03 7.02 -2.57
N LEU A 53 -1.10 6.52 -3.08
CA LEU A 53 -1.24 6.25 -4.51
C LEU A 53 -1.17 7.53 -5.34
N PHE A 54 -1.75 8.62 -4.83
CA PHE A 54 -1.73 9.91 -5.50
C PHE A 54 -0.34 10.56 -5.46
N ASP A 55 0.40 10.47 -4.35
CA ASP A 55 1.79 10.96 -4.26
C ASP A 55 2.69 10.25 -5.27
N VAL A 56 2.63 8.91 -5.28
CA VAL A 56 3.37 8.08 -6.24
C VAL A 56 2.98 8.42 -7.69
N HIS A 57 1.70 8.70 -7.95
CA HIS A 57 1.23 9.14 -9.26
C HIS A 57 1.85 10.49 -9.66
N CYS A 58 1.79 11.48 -8.76
CA CYS A 58 2.32 12.82 -8.99
C CYS A 58 3.82 12.79 -9.24
N GLN A 59 4.57 12.04 -8.42
CA GLN A 59 6.02 11.92 -8.57
C GLN A 59 6.41 11.27 -9.91
N ARG A 60 5.69 10.22 -10.33
CA ARG A 60 5.96 9.53 -11.59
C ARG A 60 5.59 10.35 -12.82
N LYS A 61 4.57 11.21 -12.73
CA LYS A 61 4.17 12.11 -13.81
C LYS A 61 4.88 13.48 -13.79
N GLY A 62 5.60 13.79 -12.72
CA GLY A 62 6.24 15.11 -12.53
C GLY A 62 5.23 16.24 -12.32
N ILE A 63 4.15 15.98 -11.57
CA ILE A 63 3.09 16.97 -11.34
C ILE A 63 3.53 17.97 -10.28
N ALA A 64 3.52 19.25 -10.64
CA ALA A 64 3.85 20.35 -9.74
C ALA A 64 2.78 20.51 -8.66
N GLU A 65 3.18 20.95 -7.46
CA GLU A 65 2.28 21.21 -6.32
C GLU A 65 1.02 22.03 -6.64
N PRO A 66 1.06 23.14 -7.40
CA PRO A 66 -0.13 23.92 -7.71
C PRO A 66 -1.16 23.15 -8.55
N ASP A 67 -0.73 22.16 -9.34
CA ASP A 67 -1.61 21.36 -10.20
C ASP A 67 -2.17 20.12 -9.49
N ARG A 68 -1.63 19.76 -8.32
CA ARG A 68 -2.03 18.56 -7.57
C ARG A 68 -3.51 18.55 -7.20
N PRO A 69 -4.16 19.63 -6.72
CA PRO A 69 -5.58 19.59 -6.37
C PRO A 69 -6.46 19.20 -7.57
N ALA A 70 -6.22 19.82 -8.73
CA ALA A 70 -6.97 19.54 -9.95
C ALA A 70 -6.69 18.14 -10.51
N GLU A 71 -5.44 17.65 -10.44
CA GLU A 71 -5.15 16.28 -10.84
C GLU A 71 -5.75 15.27 -9.86
N ARG A 72 -5.79 15.56 -8.55
CA ARG A 72 -6.36 14.65 -7.55
C ARG A 72 -7.81 14.34 -7.86
N GLU A 73 -8.59 15.37 -8.17
CA GLU A 73 -9.98 15.19 -8.60
C GLU A 73 -10.09 14.34 -9.88
N LYS A 74 -9.24 14.59 -10.88
CA LYS A 74 -9.21 13.80 -12.13
C LYS A 74 -8.80 12.35 -11.86
N TYR A 75 -7.81 12.12 -11.01
CA TYR A 75 -7.30 10.80 -10.67
C TYR A 75 -8.38 9.96 -10.00
N PHE A 76 -9.08 10.52 -9.01
CA PHE A 76 -10.15 9.83 -8.29
C PHE A 76 -11.55 9.98 -8.94
N SER A 77 -11.64 10.63 -10.11
CA SER A 77 -12.87 10.65 -10.93
C SER A 77 -13.20 9.27 -11.50
N LYS A 78 -12.19 8.38 -11.60
CA LYS A 78 -12.31 6.98 -12.00
C LYS A 78 -11.81 6.09 -10.86
N GLY A 79 -12.31 4.86 -10.79
CA GLY A 79 -11.80 3.86 -9.85
C GLY A 79 -10.32 3.57 -10.08
N GLN A 80 -9.52 3.60 -9.01
CA GLN A 80 -8.09 3.33 -9.04
C GLN A 80 -7.77 1.96 -8.46
N ALA A 81 -6.64 1.39 -8.88
CA ALA A 81 -6.16 0.14 -8.34
C ALA A 81 -5.73 0.35 -6.88
N CYS A 82 -6.41 -0.33 -5.95
CA CYS A 82 -6.09 -0.23 -4.52
C CYS A 82 -4.80 -0.97 -4.15
N LEU A 83 -4.35 -0.80 -2.91
CA LEU A 83 -3.13 -1.40 -2.39
C LEU A 83 -3.12 -2.94 -2.33
N ARG A 84 -4.26 -3.61 -2.49
CA ARG A 84 -4.29 -5.07 -2.74
C ARG A 84 -3.54 -5.47 -4.02
N THR A 85 -3.32 -4.53 -4.93
CA THR A 85 -2.53 -4.75 -6.16
C THR A 85 -1.08 -4.24 -6.04
N SER A 86 -0.68 -3.71 -4.88
CA SER A 86 0.66 -3.18 -4.67
C SER A 86 1.72 -4.27 -4.90
N PRO A 87 2.82 -3.96 -5.60
CA PRO A 87 3.96 -4.86 -5.69
C PRO A 87 4.53 -5.25 -4.32
N LEU A 88 4.40 -4.39 -3.30
CA LEU A 88 4.87 -4.68 -1.94
C LEU A 88 4.21 -5.93 -1.37
N ALA A 89 2.88 -5.97 -1.46
CA ALA A 89 2.12 -7.12 -0.99
C ALA A 89 2.14 -8.30 -1.97
N LYS A 90 2.26 -8.04 -3.27
CA LYS A 90 2.27 -9.10 -4.29
C LYS A 90 3.59 -9.85 -4.44
N THR A 91 4.71 -9.16 -4.28
CA THR A 91 6.03 -9.66 -4.70
C THR A 91 7.07 -9.59 -3.59
N TYR A 92 7.01 -8.57 -2.73
CA TYR A 92 8.07 -8.27 -1.76
C TYR A 92 7.80 -8.79 -0.34
N GLY A 93 6.69 -9.52 -0.12
CA GLY A 93 6.41 -10.14 1.17
C GLY A 93 6.05 -9.15 2.27
N TRP A 94 5.44 -8.02 1.93
CA TRP A 94 4.94 -7.04 2.90
C TRP A 94 3.44 -7.19 3.10
N ALA A 95 3.00 -7.22 4.35
CA ALA A 95 1.60 -6.97 4.69
C ALA A 95 1.37 -5.46 4.87
N LEU A 96 0.15 -5.00 4.59
CA LEU A 96 -0.26 -3.61 4.78
C LEU A 96 -1.40 -3.58 5.78
N HIS A 97 -1.17 -2.96 6.92
CA HIS A 97 -2.20 -2.77 7.93
C HIS A 97 -2.79 -1.37 7.82
N PHE A 98 -4.12 -1.27 7.93
CA PHE A 98 -4.88 -0.03 7.89
C PHE A 98 -5.57 0.14 9.23
N ASP A 99 -5.30 1.25 9.91
CA ASP A 99 -6.01 1.59 11.16
C ASP A 99 -7.44 2.07 10.90
N SER A 100 -8.16 2.41 11.97
CA SER A 100 -9.53 2.95 11.90
C SER A 100 -9.64 4.30 11.19
N ALA A 101 -8.54 5.04 11.06
CA ALA A 101 -8.44 6.27 10.27
C ALA A 101 -8.04 6.00 8.81
N GLY A 102 -7.81 4.74 8.43
CA GLY A 102 -7.38 4.31 7.11
C GLY A 102 -5.93 4.63 6.76
N ARG A 103 -5.10 4.83 7.78
CA ARG A 103 -3.67 5.09 7.68
C ARG A 103 -2.90 3.78 7.67
N ILE A 104 -1.81 3.75 6.92
CA ILE A 104 -1.11 2.52 6.54
C ILE A 104 0.13 2.33 7.40
N ALA A 105 0.35 1.10 7.86
CA ALA A 105 1.63 0.63 8.38
C ALA A 105 2.16 -0.55 7.56
N LEU A 106 3.47 -0.60 7.39
CA LEU A 106 4.14 -1.74 6.78
C LEU A 106 4.39 -2.82 7.82
N VAL A 107 3.89 -4.02 7.57
CA VAL A 107 4.07 -5.15 8.47
C VAL A 107 4.85 -6.24 7.74
N PRO A 108 6.03 -6.66 8.24
CA PRO A 108 6.76 -7.76 7.63
C PRO A 108 5.97 -9.07 7.68
N MET A 109 5.94 -9.82 6.58
CA MET A 109 5.35 -11.17 6.57
C MET A 109 6.02 -12.07 7.62
N GLY A 110 5.20 -12.82 8.36
CA GLY A 110 5.67 -13.74 9.39
C GLY A 110 6.22 -13.08 10.65
N SER A 111 6.04 -11.76 10.81
CA SER A 111 6.37 -11.07 12.06
C SER A 111 5.32 -11.35 13.15
N THR A 112 5.72 -11.19 14.42
CA THR A 112 4.78 -11.23 15.56
C THR A 112 3.64 -10.24 15.37
N ARG A 113 3.93 -9.05 14.83
CA ARG A 113 2.91 -8.03 14.56
C ARG A 113 1.87 -8.49 13.54
N ALA A 114 2.29 -9.20 12.49
CA ALA A 114 1.34 -9.80 11.54
C ALA A 114 0.43 -10.80 12.25
N ALA A 115 1.00 -11.71 13.05
CA ALA A 115 0.24 -12.72 13.79
C ALA A 115 -0.74 -12.10 14.81
N GLU A 116 -0.36 -11.02 15.50
CA GLU A 116 -1.23 -10.27 16.40
C GLU A 116 -2.43 -9.66 15.65
N LEU A 117 -2.18 -9.01 14.52
CA LEU A 117 -3.22 -8.37 13.71
C LEU A 117 -4.13 -9.39 13.03
N GLU A 118 -3.60 -10.57 12.66
CA GLU A 118 -4.40 -11.67 12.14
C GLU A 118 -5.32 -12.30 13.21
N ALA A 119 -4.91 -12.27 14.48
CA ALA A 119 -5.69 -12.77 15.59
C ALA A 119 -6.69 -11.74 16.16
N ASP A 120 -6.55 -10.47 15.78
CA ASP A 120 -7.42 -9.40 16.25
C ASP A 120 -8.78 -9.44 15.53
N ALA A 121 -9.85 -9.67 16.28
CA ALA A 121 -11.21 -9.73 15.75
C ALA A 121 -11.73 -8.38 15.22
N ALA A 122 -11.10 -7.26 15.62
CA ALA A 122 -11.41 -5.94 15.08
C ALA A 122 -10.83 -5.73 13.68
N VAL A 123 -9.83 -6.53 13.28
CA VAL A 123 -9.11 -6.36 12.02
C VAL A 123 -9.64 -7.32 10.95
N THR A 124 -10.10 -6.74 9.84
CA THR A 124 -10.52 -7.50 8.66
C THR A 124 -9.29 -7.97 7.90
N VAL A 125 -9.04 -9.28 7.91
CA VAL A 125 -7.91 -9.87 7.17
C VAL A 125 -8.32 -10.20 5.73
N THR A 126 -7.56 -9.71 4.77
CA THR A 126 -7.73 -10.03 3.34
C THR A 126 -6.37 -10.29 2.69
N ALA A 127 -6.32 -11.13 1.67
CA ALA A 127 -5.11 -11.31 0.88
C ALA A 127 -4.98 -10.26 -0.24
N ALA A 128 -3.74 -9.89 -0.57
CA ALA A 128 -3.41 -9.18 -1.80
C ALA A 128 -3.81 -10.00 -3.04
N MET A 129 -4.00 -9.31 -4.16
CA MET A 129 -4.37 -9.95 -5.42
C MET A 129 -3.22 -10.82 -5.95
N LYS A 130 -3.57 -11.96 -6.54
CA LYS A 130 -2.61 -12.88 -7.15
C LYS A 130 -1.75 -12.18 -8.22
N ASN A 131 -0.55 -12.70 -8.45
CA ASN A 131 0.34 -12.22 -9.49
C ASN A 131 -0.05 -12.69 -10.89
N SER A 132 -0.98 -13.65 -11.00
CA SER A 132 -1.54 -14.11 -12.27
C SER A 132 -2.12 -12.96 -13.09
N ARG A 133 -1.42 -12.61 -14.17
CA ARG A 133 -1.99 -12.00 -15.37
C ARG A 133 -2.58 -13.10 -16.25
#